data_AF-A0A0M9ADQ7-F1
#
_entry.id   AF-A0A0M9ADQ7-F1
#
_cell.length_a   1.000
_cell.length_b   1.000
_cell.length_c   1.000
_cell.angle_alpha   90.00
_cell.angle_beta   90.00
_cell.angle_gamma   90.00
#
_symmetry.space_group_name_H-M   'P 1'
#
loop_
_entity.id
_entity.type
_entity.pdbx_description
1 polymer ?
#
loop_
_entity_poly.entity_id
_entity_poly.type
_entity_poly.pdbx_seq_one_letter_code
_entity_poly.pdbx_strand_id
1 'polypeptide(L)'
;MVFDPSIKNCVPSTNFICKITSTSTTPYTKLIRAPEQPNGRFQITGDTTCKKYYFSYTDAVTTIRYNLTCPNNLQFNPITQRCVLPCIVSNKCPPCS
;
A
#
# COMPACT_ATOMS: atom_id res chain seq x y z
N MET A 1 -5.36 15.89 -5.71
CA MET A 1 -5.00 15.54 -7.10
C MET A 1 -5.80 14.30 -7.47
N VAL A 2 -6.42 14.28 -8.65
CA VAL A 2 -7.26 13.16 -9.12
C VAL A 2 -6.73 12.73 -10.49
N PHE A 3 -6.63 11.43 -10.74
CA PHE A 3 -6.18 10.90 -12.03
C PHE A 3 -7.33 10.99 -13.06
N ASP A 4 -7.10 11.71 -14.16
CA ASP A 4 -8.03 11.80 -15.28
C ASP A 4 -7.58 10.81 -16.38
N PRO A 5 -8.37 9.76 -16.65
CA PRO A 5 -8.03 8.73 -17.63
C PRO A 5 -8.09 9.22 -19.08
N SER A 6 -8.81 10.31 -19.38
CA SER A 6 -8.91 10.87 -20.74
C SER A 6 -7.61 11.53 -21.17
N ILE A 7 -6.91 12.15 -20.22
CA ILE A 7 -5.63 12.84 -20.43
C ILE A 7 -4.44 12.09 -19.83
N LYS A 8 -4.70 10.92 -19.21
CA LYS A 8 -3.71 10.05 -18.54
C LYS A 8 -2.81 10.81 -17.55
N ASN A 9 -3.36 11.78 -16.84
CA ASN A 9 -2.59 12.68 -15.98
C ASN A 9 -3.35 13.05 -14.70
N CYS A 10 -2.62 13.49 -13.67
CA CYS A 10 -3.18 13.91 -12.38
C CYS A 10 -3.50 15.41 -12.39
N VAL A 11 -4.76 15.79 -12.16
CA VAL A 11 -5.21 17.19 -12.13
C VAL A 11 -5.45 17.69 -10.69
N PRO A 12 -5.21 18.98 -10.40
CA PRO A 12 -5.55 19.59 -9.12
C PRO A 12 -7.08 19.72 -8.99
N SER A 13 -7.69 18.87 -8.15
CA SER A 13 -9.13 18.88 -7.89
C SER A 13 -9.45 19.81 -6.72
N THR A 14 -10.22 20.88 -6.97
CA THR A 14 -10.78 21.77 -5.94
C THR A 14 -12.25 21.45 -5.58
N ASN A 15 -12.92 20.51 -6.28
CA ASN A 15 -14.37 20.30 -6.14
C ASN A 15 -14.84 18.85 -6.00
N PHE A 16 -13.95 17.86 -5.91
CA PHE A 16 -14.39 16.47 -5.67
C PHE A 16 -14.42 16.14 -4.18
N ILE A 17 -15.63 16.08 -3.63
CA ILE A 17 -15.89 15.39 -2.36
C ILE A 17 -15.88 13.90 -2.68
N CYS A 18 -14.89 13.16 -2.18
CA CYS A 18 -14.91 11.69 -2.20
C CYS A 18 -16.10 11.20 -1.38
N LYS A 19 -17.24 10.95 -2.02
CA LYS A 19 -18.26 10.07 -1.43
C LYS A 19 -17.75 8.65 -1.55
N ILE A 20 -17.04 8.22 -0.51
CA ILE A 20 -16.73 6.82 -0.29
C ILE A 20 -18.07 6.13 -0.02
N THR A 21 -18.64 5.46 -1.02
CA THR A 21 -19.81 4.59 -0.79
C THR A 21 -19.32 3.34 -0.08
N SER A 22 -19.26 3.43 1.25
CA SER A 22 -18.92 2.29 2.12
C SER A 22 -20.10 1.32 2.17
N THR A 23 -20.21 0.42 1.19
CA THR A 23 -21.05 -0.77 1.30
C THR A 23 -20.18 -2.00 1.47
N SER A 24 -19.88 -2.32 2.72
CA SER A 24 -19.95 -3.70 3.24
C SER A 24 -19.84 -3.68 4.75
N THR A 25 -20.98 -3.83 5.41
CA THR A 25 -21.12 -4.21 6.81
C THR A 25 -20.64 -5.65 6.98
N THR A 26 -19.40 -5.84 7.39
CA THR A 26 -18.95 -7.06 8.07
C THR A 26 -18.49 -6.71 9.48
N PRO A 27 -18.92 -7.46 10.51
CA PRO A 27 -18.70 -7.10 11.91
C PRO A 27 -17.19 -7.07 12.24
N TYR A 28 -16.73 -5.90 12.67
CA TYR A 28 -15.35 -5.61 13.01
C TYR A 28 -15.00 -6.21 14.38
N THR A 29 -14.41 -7.40 14.42
CA THR A 29 -13.62 -7.84 15.58
C THR A 29 -12.22 -7.25 15.46
N LYS A 30 -11.95 -6.27 16.32
CA LYS A 30 -10.66 -5.62 16.57
C LYS A 30 -9.58 -6.68 16.84
N LEU A 31 -8.87 -7.10 15.80
CA LEU A 31 -7.62 -7.86 15.91
C LEU A 31 -6.51 -7.10 15.20
N ILE A 32 -5.39 -6.98 15.89
CA ILE A 32 -4.15 -6.34 15.48
C ILE A 32 -3.56 -7.13 14.31
N ARG A 33 -4.00 -6.86 13.09
CA ARG A 33 -3.35 -7.27 11.84
C ARG A 33 -3.86 -6.38 10.72
N ALA A 34 -2.97 -6.02 9.80
CA ALA A 34 -3.25 -5.11 8.69
C ALA A 34 -4.58 -5.46 8.02
N PRO A 35 -5.40 -4.47 7.62
CA PRO A 35 -6.66 -4.75 6.95
C PRO A 35 -6.34 -5.59 5.71
N GLU A 36 -7.00 -6.73 5.57
CA GLU A 36 -7.01 -7.53 4.36
C GLU A 36 -7.75 -6.74 3.28
N GLN A 37 -7.12 -5.67 2.80
CA GLN A 37 -7.41 -5.14 1.50
C GLN A 37 -6.91 -6.20 0.53
N PRO A 38 -7.77 -6.87 -0.25
CA PRO A 38 -7.31 -7.83 -1.25
C PRO A 38 -6.38 -7.17 -2.27
N ASN A 39 -6.54 -5.84 -2.42
CA ASN A 39 -5.81 -4.99 -3.33
C ASN A 39 -4.93 -4.02 -2.54
N GLY A 40 -3.61 -4.13 -2.70
CA GLY A 40 -2.69 -3.28 -1.95
C GLY A 40 -1.24 -3.70 -2.08
N ARG A 41 -0.37 -2.95 -1.41
CA ARG A 41 1.07 -3.27 -1.31
C ARG A 41 1.37 -3.74 0.10
N PHE A 42 2.09 -4.84 0.20
CA PHE A 42 2.34 -5.52 1.46
C PHE A 42 3.81 -5.91 1.58
N GLN A 43 4.32 -5.90 2.81
CA GLN A 43 5.68 -6.34 3.08
C GLN A 43 5.84 -7.84 2.80
N ILE A 44 7.01 -8.25 2.29
CA ILE A 44 7.35 -9.68 2.20
C ILE A 44 7.94 -10.11 3.54
N THR A 45 7.22 -10.95 4.26
CA THR A 45 7.70 -11.55 5.51
C THR A 45 8.94 -12.40 5.22
N GLY A 46 10.09 -12.05 5.80
CA GLY A 46 11.38 -12.71 5.56
C GLY A 46 12.39 -11.88 4.77
N ASP A 47 12.01 -10.72 4.23
CA ASP A 47 13.00 -9.78 3.71
C ASP A 47 13.62 -8.98 4.87
N THR A 48 14.88 -9.27 5.19
CA THR A 48 15.65 -8.53 6.21
C THR A 48 16.10 -7.16 5.72
N THR A 49 16.10 -6.92 4.40
CA THR A 49 16.51 -5.64 3.80
C THR A 49 15.36 -4.65 3.66
N CYS A 50 14.13 -5.16 3.75
CA CYS A 50 12.88 -4.44 3.54
C CYS A 50 12.81 -3.61 2.27
N LYS A 51 13.56 -4.05 1.25
CA LYS A 51 13.48 -3.48 -0.10
C LYS A 51 12.37 -4.14 -0.89
N LYS A 52 11.99 -5.37 -0.54
CA LYS A 52 11.03 -6.17 -1.29
C LYS A 52 9.64 -6.08 -0.66
N TYR A 53 8.65 -5.95 -1.53
CA TYR A 53 7.25 -5.94 -1.19
C TYR A 53 6.49 -6.68 -2.27
N TYR A 54 5.23 -7.00 -2.03
CA TYR A 54 4.37 -7.53 -3.08
C TYR A 54 3.15 -6.64 -3.26
N PHE A 55 2.75 -6.49 -4.51
CA PHE A 55 1.46 -5.92 -4.88
C PHE A 55 0.49 -7.08 -5.10
N SER A 56 -0.60 -7.08 -4.34
CA SER A 56 -1.71 -8.00 -4.51
C SER A 56 -2.86 -7.26 -5.19
N TYR A 57 -3.48 -7.93 -6.16
CA TYR A 57 -4.71 -7.49 -6.79
C TYR A 57 -5.61 -8.70 -7.02
N THR A 58 -6.78 -8.68 -6.40
CA THR A 58 -7.85 -9.66 -6.59
C THR A 58 -8.99 -9.02 -7.38
N ASP A 59 -9.32 -9.64 -8.51
CA ASP A 59 -10.54 -9.36 -9.25
C ASP A 59 -11.47 -10.56 -9.11
N ALA A 60 -12.63 -10.36 -8.45
CA ALA A 60 -13.77 -11.25 -8.14
C ALA A 60 -13.51 -12.72 -7.76
N VAL A 61 -12.63 -13.41 -8.48
CA VAL A 61 -12.29 -14.84 -8.39
C VAL A 61 -10.77 -15.07 -8.34
N THR A 62 -9.96 -14.21 -8.97
CA THR A 62 -8.51 -14.43 -9.16
C THR A 62 -7.68 -13.41 -8.40
N THR A 63 -6.75 -13.89 -7.57
CA THR A 63 -5.73 -13.07 -6.89
C THR A 63 -4.40 -13.16 -7.63
N ILE A 64 -3.92 -12.02 -8.10
CA ILE A 64 -2.62 -11.86 -8.75
C ILE A 64 -1.65 -11.20 -7.79
N ARG A 65 -0.46 -11.78 -7.65
CA ARG A 65 0.62 -11.26 -6.79
C ARG A 65 1.85 -10.95 -7.61
N TYR A 66 2.35 -9.72 -7.50
CA TYR A 66 3.60 -9.28 -8.09
C TYR A 66 4.62 -8.98 -6.99
N ASN A 67 5.74 -9.69 -6.98
CA ASN A 67 6.86 -9.35 -6.11
C ASN A 67 7.65 -8.21 -6.74
N LEU A 68 7.77 -7.11 -6.01
CA LEU A 68 8.38 -5.87 -6.44
C LEU A 68 9.51 -5.49 -5.48
N THR A 69 10.45 -4.69 -5.98
CA THR A 69 11.54 -4.15 -5.17
C THR A 69 11.51 -2.64 -5.25
N CYS A 70 11.68 -1.98 -4.10
CA CYS A 70 11.82 -0.54 -4.03
C CYS A 70 13.04 -0.08 -4.84
N PRO A 71 12.91 1.05 -5.56
CA PRO A 71 14.03 1.58 -6.33
C PRO A 71 15.13 2.10 -5.38
N ASN A 72 16.36 2.10 -5.88
CA ASN A 72 17.55 2.60 -5.19
C ASN A 72 17.76 1.91 -3.81
N ASN A 73 18.00 2.72 -2.78
CA ASN A 73 18.20 2.29 -1.39
C ASN A 73 16.98 2.57 -0.51
N LEU A 74 15.79 2.69 -1.11
CA LEU A 74 14.55 2.89 -0.35
C LEU A 74 14.07 1.58 0.27
N GLN A 75 13.34 1.69 1.38
CA GLN A 75 12.72 0.59 2.10
C GLN A 75 11.20 0.72 2.07
N PHE A 76 10.50 -0.40 1.94
CA PHE A 76 9.05 -0.44 1.92
C PHE A 76 8.50 -0.21 3.32
N ASN A 77 7.61 0.77 3.45
CA ASN A 77 6.85 1.03 4.66
C ASN A 77 5.44 0.40 4.52
N PRO A 78 5.11 -0.64 5.30
CA PRO A 78 3.82 -1.31 5.21
C PRO A 78 2.65 -0.48 5.74
N ILE A 79 2.90 0.54 6.58
CA ILE A 79 1.86 1.45 7.06
C ILE A 79 1.44 2.42 5.95
N THR A 80 2.41 3.03 5.26
CA THR A 80 2.11 4.02 4.21
C THR A 80 2.01 3.41 2.81
N GLN A 81 2.32 2.11 2.67
CA GLN A 81 2.37 1.35 1.41
C GLN A 81 3.30 1.97 0.36
N ARG A 82 4.39 2.62 0.80
CA ARG A 82 5.34 3.36 -0.04
C ARG A 82 6.78 3.00 0.26
N CYS A 83 7.64 3.16 -0.74
CA CYS A 83 9.08 3.12 -0.55
C CYS A 83 9.54 4.46 0.05
N VAL A 84 10.17 4.41 1.22
CA VAL A 84 10.66 5.56 1.99
C VAL A 84 12.16 5.43 2.24
N LEU A 85 12.78 6.52 2.72
CA LEU A 85 14.18 6.45 3.14
C LEU A 85 14.35 5.46 4.31
N PRO A 86 15.50 4.76 4.38
CA PRO A 86 15.77 3.80 5.44
C PRO A 86 15.81 4.49 6.81
N CYS A 87 15.42 3.76 7.85
CA CYS A 87 15.54 4.24 9.22
C CYS A 87 17.02 4.35 9.60
N ILE A 88 17.51 5.56 9.86
CA ILE A 88 18.93 5.77 10.22
C ILE A 88 19.19 5.39 11.68
N VAL A 89 18.17 5.52 12.53
CA VAL A 89 18.25 5.32 13.98
C VAL A 89 17.94 3.90 14.44
N SER A 90 17.43 3.05 13.55
CA SER A 90 17.10 1.67 13.85
C SER A 90 17.49 0.83 12.66
N ASN A 91 18.31 -0.21 12.88
CA ASN A 91 18.56 -1.30 11.92
C ASN A 91 17.29 -2.15 11.66
N LYS A 92 16.12 -1.52 11.73
CA LYS A 92 14.81 -2.11 11.53
C LYS A 92 14.16 -1.46 10.33
N CYS A 93 13.24 -2.20 9.75
CA CYS A 93 12.46 -1.75 8.62
C CYS A 93 11.44 -0.69 9.03
N PRO A 94 11.06 0.21 8.12
CA PRO A 94 10.00 1.18 8.38
C PRO A 94 8.70 0.46 8.76
N PRO A 95 7.85 1.06 9.61
CA PRO A 95 7.88 2.44 10.08
C PRO A 95 8.98 2.72 11.12
N CYS A 96 9.70 3.83 10.93
CA CYS A 96 10.59 4.37 11.97
C CYS A 96 9.69 5.13 12.95
N SER A 97 9.38 4.54 14.10
CA SER A 97 8.64 5.18 15.20
C SER A 97 9.56 5.41 16.38
#